data_AF-A0A9P0KCZ6-F1
#
_entry.id   AF-A0A9P0KCZ6-F1
#
_cell.length_a   1.000
_cell.length_b   1.000
_cell.length_c   1.000
_cell.angle_alpha   90.00
_cell.angle_beta   90.00
_cell.angle_gamma   90.00
#
_symmetry.space_group_name_H-M   'P 1'
#
loop_
_entity.id
_entity.type
_entity.pdbx_description
1 polymer ?
#
loop_
_entity_poly.entity_id
_entity_poly.type
_entity_poly.pdbx_seq_one_letter_code
_entity_poly.pdbx_strand_id
1 'polypeptide(L)'
;MKCSGILVFPILLYHVQSFYLPGLAPVNYCRSGEDTNTCKSQVDLYVNRLNTEESVIPYEYNHFDFCLPSEELKSPVENLGQVVFGERIRPSPYKIRFMENQTCTLLCKKTYSSNDPQDNLKLSILRKGIGLNYQHHWIVDNMPVTTCYDTEENEQFCTTGFPMGCYSKNGRQTCAKPVSKMDASYIHNHVDLTITYHSGAKEEWGSQFQQNGGRIISVKVIPRSIDYKGQPCMQTGDYLSLPTKNLEKGQTFEIIYTYSVTFIENNKVKWSSRWDYILESMQHTNIQWFSILNSAVIVLFLSGMVAMILLRTLHKDIARYNQIDNGEDAQEEFGWKLVHGDVFRPPRKGMLLSVLLGSGVQVFCMTLVTLAFACLGFLSPANRGALMTCAMVLYVLLGSPAGYVSARIYKSFGGEKWKSNVLLTSMLATG
;
A
#
# COMPACT_ATOMS: atom_id res chain seq x y z
N MET A 1 -2.24 58.31 36.95
CA MET A 1 -2.10 56.83 37.00
C MET A 1 -2.99 56.20 35.92
N LYS A 2 -2.43 55.84 34.77
CA LYS A 2 -3.02 54.88 33.82
C LYS A 2 -1.84 54.12 33.20
N CYS A 3 -1.61 52.89 33.68
CA CYS A 3 -0.59 52.00 33.14
C CYS A 3 -1.03 51.52 31.75
N SER A 4 -0.23 51.82 30.74
CA SER A 4 -0.32 51.23 29.42
C SER A 4 0.35 49.86 29.47
N GLY A 5 -0.44 48.79 29.50
CA GLY A 5 0.05 47.41 29.48
C GLY A 5 0.47 47.04 28.06
N ILE A 6 1.78 47.04 27.80
CA ILE A 6 2.37 46.44 26.60
C ILE A 6 2.37 44.93 26.80
N LEU A 7 1.53 44.24 26.03
CA LEU A 7 1.43 42.79 26.03
C LEU A 7 2.56 42.24 25.15
N VAL A 8 3.72 41.96 25.77
CA VAL A 8 4.84 41.30 25.11
C VAL A 8 4.51 39.82 24.99
N PHE A 9 4.14 39.37 23.78
CA PHE A 9 4.10 37.95 23.44
C PHE A 9 5.53 37.39 23.48
N PRO A 10 5.86 36.40 24.33
CA PRO A 10 7.15 35.74 24.23
C PRO A 10 7.14 34.91 22.95
N ILE A 11 7.93 35.33 21.97
CA ILE A 11 8.26 34.51 20.81
C ILE A 11 9.07 33.33 21.34
N LEU A 12 8.40 32.20 21.57
CA LEU A 12 9.03 30.90 21.74
C LEU A 12 9.81 30.63 20.44
N LEU A 13 11.10 30.95 20.46
CA LEU A 13 12.10 30.43 19.53
C LEU A 13 12.18 28.92 19.77
N TYR A 14 11.23 28.18 19.21
CA TYR A 14 11.39 26.74 19.05
C TYR A 14 12.61 26.53 18.16
N HIS A 15 13.53 25.70 18.63
CA HIS A 15 14.47 25.03 17.74
C HIS A 15 13.63 24.34 16.66
N VAL A 16 13.59 24.93 15.47
CA VAL A 16 13.12 24.23 14.28
C VAL A 16 14.18 23.19 14.00
N GLN A 17 14.02 21.99 14.56
CA GLN A 17 14.61 20.82 13.91
C GLN A 17 13.98 20.80 12.53
N SER A 18 14.79 21.00 11.51
CA SER A 18 14.38 20.88 10.12
C SER A 18 13.83 19.46 9.94
N PHE A 19 12.51 19.34 9.98
CA PHE A 19 11.82 18.11 9.63
C PHE A 19 11.84 18.03 8.11
N TYR A 20 12.71 17.18 7.58
CA TYR A 20 12.71 16.87 6.17
C TYR A 20 11.38 16.21 5.80
N LEU A 21 10.63 16.85 4.89
CA LEU A 21 9.45 16.24 4.28
C LEU A 21 9.90 15.06 3.40
N PRO A 22 9.21 13.90 3.47
CA PRO A 22 9.76 12.64 3.02
C PRO A 22 9.82 12.50 1.50
N GLY A 23 11.01 12.59 0.93
CA GLY A 23 11.46 11.65 -0.10
C GLY A 23 12.28 10.54 0.57
N LEU A 24 12.29 9.30 0.07
CA LEU A 24 13.33 8.38 0.54
C LEU A 24 14.68 8.88 0.03
N ALA A 25 15.60 9.12 0.97
CA ALA A 25 16.99 9.32 0.60
C ALA A 25 17.46 8.07 -0.17
N PRO A 26 18.06 8.25 -1.36
CA PRO A 26 18.55 7.11 -2.12
C PRO A 26 19.63 6.39 -1.32
N VAL A 27 19.54 5.06 -1.29
CA VAL A 27 20.59 4.23 -0.70
C VAL A 27 21.62 3.95 -1.79
N ASN A 28 22.88 4.32 -1.53
CA ASN A 28 23.98 3.95 -2.39
C ASN A 28 24.55 2.62 -1.92
N TYR A 29 24.84 1.74 -2.87
CA TYR A 29 25.50 0.47 -2.63
C TYR A 29 26.89 0.46 -3.26
N CYS A 30 27.86 -0.12 -2.56
CA CYS A 30 29.26 -0.19 -2.98
C CYS A 30 29.77 -1.61 -2.91
N ARG A 31 30.86 -1.91 -3.62
CA ARG A 31 31.48 -3.22 -3.57
C ARG A 31 31.98 -3.54 -2.15
N SER A 32 31.98 -4.83 -1.80
CA SER A 32 32.52 -5.34 -0.53
C SER A 32 33.95 -4.83 -0.30
N GLY A 33 34.18 -4.14 0.82
CA GLY A 33 35.47 -3.53 1.18
C GLY A 33 35.54 -2.01 1.05
N GLU A 34 34.55 -1.37 0.43
CA GLU A 34 34.43 0.09 0.29
C GLU A 34 33.27 0.66 1.14
N ASP A 35 32.94 -0.02 2.24
CA ASP A 35 31.85 0.36 3.13
C ASP A 35 32.10 1.71 3.81
N THR A 36 31.14 2.62 3.66
CA THR A 36 31.15 3.93 4.32
C THR A 36 29.79 4.19 4.97
N ASN A 37 29.69 5.19 5.85
CA ASN A 37 28.39 5.57 6.42
C ASN A 37 27.33 5.95 5.37
N THR A 38 27.77 6.31 4.16
CA THR A 38 26.94 6.73 3.02
C THR A 38 26.76 5.65 1.95
N CYS A 39 27.48 4.52 2.06
CA CYS A 39 27.44 3.45 1.07
C CYS A 39 27.53 2.07 1.71
N LYS A 40 26.56 1.21 1.39
CA LYS A 40 26.43 -0.13 1.99
C LYS A 40 26.84 -1.22 1.00
N SER A 41 27.63 -2.20 1.43
CA SER A 41 27.95 -3.38 0.60
C SER A 41 26.93 -4.50 0.71
N GLN A 42 26.28 -4.62 1.86
CA GLN A 42 25.23 -5.61 2.08
C GLN A 42 23.88 -5.10 1.57
N VAL A 43 23.22 -5.93 0.76
CA VAL A 43 21.85 -5.69 0.29
C VAL A 43 20.89 -6.50 1.17
N ASP A 44 20.18 -5.80 2.05
CA ASP A 44 19.23 -6.45 2.96
C ASP A 44 17.94 -6.85 2.23
N LEU A 45 17.60 -8.14 2.30
CA LEU A 45 16.33 -8.67 1.83
C LEU A 45 15.40 -8.88 3.03
N TYR A 46 14.21 -8.32 2.94
CA TYR A 46 13.16 -8.50 3.93
C TYR A 46 12.01 -9.33 3.37
N VAL A 47 11.37 -10.11 4.23
CA VAL A 47 10.15 -10.85 3.91
C VAL A 47 8.97 -10.22 4.62
N ASN A 48 7.81 -10.21 3.96
CA ASN A 48 6.54 -9.76 4.53
C ASN A 48 5.58 -10.96 4.67
N ARG A 49 4.37 -10.69 5.16
CA ARG A 49 3.26 -11.66 5.17
C ARG A 49 2.97 -12.21 3.77
N LEU A 50 2.44 -13.42 3.74
CA LEU A 50 1.91 -14.07 2.55
C LEU A 50 0.40 -13.86 2.47
N ASN A 51 -0.11 -13.61 1.27
CA ASN A 51 -1.55 -13.51 1.00
C ASN A 51 -1.91 -14.35 -0.24
N THR A 52 -3.21 -14.46 -0.50
CA THR A 52 -3.77 -15.10 -1.70
C THR A 52 -5.05 -14.38 -2.09
N GLU A 53 -5.45 -14.50 -3.36
CA GLU A 53 -6.75 -14.04 -3.84
C GLU A 53 -7.89 -14.99 -3.45
N GLU A 54 -7.57 -16.24 -3.08
CA GLU A 54 -8.58 -17.26 -2.72
C GLU A 54 -9.05 -17.17 -1.26
N SER A 55 -8.36 -16.40 -0.41
CA SER A 55 -8.63 -16.34 1.03
C SER A 55 -8.36 -14.96 1.61
N VAL A 56 -9.15 -14.58 2.61
CA VAL A 56 -9.06 -13.28 3.29
C VAL A 56 -7.95 -13.25 4.35
N ILE A 57 -7.45 -14.40 4.79
CA ILE A 57 -6.51 -14.51 5.91
C ILE A 57 -5.07 -14.48 5.38
N PRO A 58 -4.27 -13.43 5.66
CA PRO A 58 -2.84 -13.48 5.42
C PRO A 58 -2.11 -14.26 6.52
N TYR A 59 -1.01 -14.90 6.16
CA TYR A 59 -0.15 -15.60 7.12
C TYR A 59 1.22 -14.93 7.20
N GLU A 60 1.80 -14.88 8.41
CA GLU A 60 3.18 -14.45 8.58
C GLU A 60 4.16 -15.46 7.93
N TYR A 61 5.36 -14.99 7.58
CA TYR A 61 6.37 -15.82 6.93
C TYR A 61 6.78 -17.04 7.80
N ASN A 62 6.80 -16.89 9.12
CA ASN A 62 7.12 -17.95 10.09
C ASN A 62 5.99 -18.97 10.32
N HIS A 63 4.78 -18.73 9.80
CA HIS A 63 3.68 -19.69 9.89
C HIS A 63 3.98 -20.96 9.09
N PHE A 64 4.69 -20.80 7.98
CA PHE A 64 5.21 -21.88 7.16
C PHE A 64 6.64 -22.21 7.58
N ASP A 65 7.06 -23.47 7.43
CA ASP A 65 8.40 -23.93 7.85
C ASP A 65 9.50 -23.54 6.85
N PHE A 66 9.60 -22.25 6.53
CA PHE A 66 10.64 -21.66 5.69
C PHE A 66 11.94 -21.43 6.49
N CYS A 67 13.00 -21.03 5.79
CA CYS A 67 14.26 -20.63 6.43
C CYS A 67 14.08 -19.30 7.16
N LEU A 68 14.32 -19.28 8.47
CA LEU A 68 14.33 -18.07 9.27
C LEU A 68 15.78 -17.65 9.57
N PRO A 69 16.07 -16.34 9.71
CA PRO A 69 17.37 -15.88 10.17
C PRO A 69 17.63 -16.30 11.62
N SER A 70 18.91 -16.28 12.03
CA SER A 70 19.29 -16.42 13.44
C SER A 70 18.71 -15.25 14.27
N GLU A 71 18.37 -15.50 15.54
CA GLU A 71 17.60 -14.61 16.42
C GLU A 71 18.18 -13.19 16.62
N GLU A 72 19.43 -12.94 16.23
CA GLU A 72 20.12 -11.66 16.42
C GLU A 72 19.66 -10.53 15.47
N LEU A 73 18.95 -10.84 14.38
CA LEU A 73 18.49 -9.84 13.42
C LEU A 73 17.21 -9.15 13.90
N LYS A 74 17.34 -7.92 14.41
CA LYS A 74 16.20 -7.08 14.80
C LYS A 74 15.34 -6.75 13.59
N SER A 75 14.02 -6.84 13.75
CA SER A 75 13.06 -6.40 12.73
C SER A 75 13.16 -4.89 12.51
N PRO A 76 13.06 -4.40 11.26
CA PRO A 76 13.10 -2.97 10.97
C PRO A 76 11.93 -2.25 11.66
N VAL A 77 12.13 -0.97 11.99
CA VAL A 77 11.09 -0.15 12.62
C VAL A 77 10.01 0.16 11.58
N GLU A 78 8.78 -0.28 11.84
CA GLU A 78 7.61 0.00 11.02
C GLU A 78 6.99 1.35 11.42
N ASN A 79 6.53 2.13 10.45
CA ASN A 79 5.74 3.34 10.73
C ASN A 79 4.26 2.99 11.00
N LEU A 80 3.51 3.96 11.55
CA LEU A 80 2.11 3.76 11.94
C LEU A 80 1.25 3.25 10.78
N GLY A 81 1.42 3.80 9.57
CA GLY A 81 0.67 3.38 8.39
C GLY A 81 0.98 1.95 7.96
N GLN A 82 2.24 1.51 8.06
CA GLN A 82 2.62 0.11 7.81
C GLN A 82 1.94 -0.84 8.79
N VAL A 83 1.90 -0.46 10.07
CA VAL A 83 1.23 -1.26 11.12
C VAL A 83 -0.28 -1.34 10.87
N VAL A 84 -0.93 -0.25 10.48
CA VAL A 84 -2.38 -0.20 10.20
C VAL A 84 -2.77 -1.04 8.98
N PHE A 85 -1.94 -1.07 7.94
CA PHE A 85 -2.14 -2.00 6.81
C PHE A 85 -1.73 -3.44 7.12
N GLY A 86 -1.22 -3.70 8.32
CA GLY A 86 -0.79 -5.00 8.79
C GLY A 86 0.44 -5.53 8.05
N GLU A 87 1.33 -4.65 7.58
CA GLU A 87 2.67 -5.08 7.18
C GLU A 87 3.39 -5.70 8.39
N ARG A 88 4.10 -6.80 8.13
CA ARG A 88 4.91 -7.52 9.12
C ARG A 88 6.24 -7.87 8.49
N ILE A 89 7.15 -6.91 8.49
CA ILE A 89 8.44 -7.03 7.82
C ILE A 89 9.43 -7.72 8.74
N ARG A 90 10.00 -8.82 8.27
CA ARG A 90 11.02 -9.59 8.98
C ARG A 90 12.31 -9.66 8.16
N PRO A 91 13.47 -9.68 8.84
CA PRO A 91 14.73 -9.95 8.16
C PRO A 91 14.71 -11.36 7.57
N SER A 92 15.41 -11.54 6.47
CA SER A 92 15.55 -12.84 5.81
C SER A 92 16.96 -13.38 6.00
N PRO A 93 17.19 -14.70 5.86
CA PRO A 93 18.53 -15.29 5.96
C PRO A 93 19.39 -15.12 4.68
N TYR A 94 18.89 -14.44 3.65
CA TYR A 94 19.60 -14.28 2.36
C TYR A 94 20.75 -13.28 2.51
N LYS A 95 21.97 -13.69 2.15
CA LYS A 95 23.18 -12.88 2.29
C LYS A 95 23.62 -12.35 0.93
N ILE A 96 23.07 -11.21 0.54
CA ILE A 96 23.34 -10.60 -0.76
C ILE A 96 24.41 -9.53 -0.61
N ARG A 97 25.49 -9.64 -1.40
CA ARG A 97 26.57 -8.65 -1.48
C ARG A 97 26.49 -7.93 -2.83
N PHE A 98 26.58 -6.61 -2.80
CA PHE A 98 26.45 -5.79 -4.01
C PHE A 98 27.57 -6.10 -5.03
N MET A 99 27.20 -6.23 -6.31
CA MET A 99 28.08 -6.60 -7.44
C MET A 99 28.77 -7.98 -7.33
N GLU A 100 28.29 -8.85 -6.43
CA GLU A 100 28.80 -10.20 -6.30
C GLU A 100 27.77 -11.21 -6.81
N ASN A 101 28.01 -11.74 -8.01
CA ASN A 101 27.14 -12.76 -8.59
C ASN A 101 27.34 -14.09 -7.83
N GLN A 102 26.23 -14.67 -7.38
CA GLN A 102 26.21 -15.93 -6.66
C GLN A 102 25.34 -16.91 -7.41
N THR A 103 25.88 -18.08 -7.73
CA THR A 103 25.12 -19.14 -8.41
C THR A 103 24.89 -20.29 -7.44
N CYS A 104 23.63 -20.56 -7.12
CA CYS A 104 23.24 -21.64 -6.23
C CYS A 104 23.98 -21.64 -4.87
N THR A 105 23.63 -20.69 -4.02
CA THR A 105 24.04 -20.67 -2.62
C THR A 105 23.02 -21.43 -1.78
N LEU A 106 23.50 -22.30 -0.88
CA LEU A 106 22.66 -22.99 0.10
C LEU A 106 22.15 -22.01 1.16
N LEU A 107 20.82 -21.97 1.37
CA LEU A 107 20.20 -21.13 2.40
C LEU A 107 19.98 -21.92 3.69
N CYS A 108 19.17 -22.98 3.63
CA CYS A 108 18.97 -23.91 4.73
C CYS A 108 18.44 -25.26 4.22
N LYS A 109 18.50 -26.29 5.07
CA LYS A 109 17.92 -27.61 4.84
C LYS A 109 16.83 -27.86 5.88
N LYS A 110 15.67 -28.33 5.43
CA LYS A 110 14.54 -28.71 6.28
C LYS A 110 14.29 -30.21 6.11
N THR A 111 14.46 -30.97 7.18
CA THR A 111 14.25 -32.41 7.20
C THR A 111 12.99 -32.73 7.99
N TYR A 112 12.13 -33.58 7.43
CA TYR A 112 10.87 -34.00 8.01
C TYR A 112 10.91 -35.51 8.22
N SER A 113 10.59 -35.97 9.42
CA SER A 113 10.53 -37.40 9.75
C SER A 113 9.10 -37.88 9.93
N SER A 114 8.79 -39.10 9.47
CA SER A 114 7.50 -39.74 9.74
C SER A 114 7.22 -39.94 11.25
N ASN A 115 8.28 -40.03 12.05
CA ASN A 115 8.16 -40.29 13.49
C ASN A 115 7.64 -39.08 14.28
N ASP A 116 7.76 -37.86 13.75
CA ASP A 116 7.25 -36.65 14.39
C ASP A 116 5.88 -36.25 13.80
N PRO A 117 4.80 -36.23 14.60
CA PRO A 117 3.50 -35.74 14.12
C PRO A 117 3.52 -34.26 13.72
N GLN A 118 4.40 -33.43 14.29
CA GLN A 118 4.52 -32.01 13.94
C GLN A 118 5.07 -31.80 12.53
N ASP A 119 6.00 -32.64 12.10
CA ASP A 119 6.58 -32.58 10.75
C ASP A 119 5.53 -32.87 9.66
N ASN A 120 4.68 -33.86 9.90
CA ASN A 120 3.55 -34.14 9.01
C ASN A 120 2.55 -32.98 8.97
N LEU A 121 2.31 -32.31 10.11
CA LEU A 121 1.46 -31.12 10.16
C LEU A 121 2.06 -29.98 9.35
N LYS A 122 3.36 -29.69 9.51
CA LYS A 122 4.07 -28.65 8.72
C LYS A 122 4.00 -28.92 7.21
N LEU A 123 4.23 -30.17 6.79
CA LEU A 123 4.06 -30.57 5.39
C LEU A 123 2.62 -30.43 4.91
N SER A 124 1.62 -30.67 5.76
CA SER A 124 0.21 -30.44 5.42
C SER A 124 -0.11 -28.94 5.26
N ILE A 125 0.46 -28.08 6.09
CA ILE A 125 0.32 -26.62 6.02
C ILE A 125 0.95 -26.09 4.72
N LEU A 126 2.16 -26.54 4.38
CA LEU A 126 2.82 -26.18 3.11
C LEU A 126 1.98 -26.60 1.90
N ARG A 127 1.44 -27.83 1.88
CA ARG A 127 0.56 -28.31 0.81
C ARG A 127 -0.71 -27.46 0.68
N LYS A 128 -1.33 -27.12 1.81
CA LYS A 128 -2.52 -26.26 1.84
C LYS A 128 -2.21 -24.85 1.34
N GLY A 129 -1.07 -24.28 1.73
CA GLY A 129 -0.60 -22.97 1.26
C GLY A 129 -0.37 -22.94 -0.26
N ILE A 130 0.30 -23.96 -0.80
CA ILE A 130 0.53 -24.08 -2.25
C ILE A 130 -0.79 -24.29 -2.99
N GLY A 131 -1.68 -25.14 -2.45
CA GLY A 131 -2.98 -25.43 -3.05
C GLY A 131 -3.94 -24.23 -3.09
N LEU A 132 -3.72 -23.22 -2.24
CA LEU A 132 -4.46 -21.95 -2.21
C LEU A 132 -3.67 -20.81 -2.88
N ASN A 133 -2.58 -21.12 -3.60
CA ASN A 133 -1.75 -20.15 -4.32
C ASN A 133 -1.24 -18.96 -3.46
N TYR A 134 -0.82 -19.20 -2.23
CA TYR A 134 -0.24 -18.15 -1.39
C TYR A 134 1.05 -17.60 -2.01
N GLN A 135 1.21 -16.27 -1.98
CA GLN A 135 2.32 -15.55 -2.59
C GLN A 135 3.25 -14.94 -1.54
N HIS A 136 4.54 -15.01 -1.81
CA HIS A 136 5.59 -14.31 -1.09
C HIS A 136 5.65 -12.85 -1.50
N HIS A 137 5.73 -11.96 -0.51
CA HIS A 137 6.01 -10.54 -0.69
C HIS A 137 7.36 -10.21 -0.08
N TRP A 138 8.37 -10.06 -0.93
CA TRP A 138 9.73 -9.71 -0.49
C TRP A 138 10.03 -8.26 -0.82
N ILE A 139 10.90 -7.65 -0.03
CA ILE A 139 11.29 -6.25 -0.17
C ILE A 139 12.82 -6.14 -0.16
N VAL A 140 13.36 -5.40 -1.13
CA VAL A 140 14.78 -5.05 -1.22
C VAL A 140 14.86 -3.55 -1.54
N ASP A 141 15.67 -2.80 -0.79
CA ASP A 141 15.83 -1.34 -0.99
C ASP A 141 14.51 -0.55 -1.03
N ASN A 142 13.56 -0.96 -0.17
CA ASN A 142 12.19 -0.45 -0.10
C ASN A 142 11.32 -0.67 -1.35
N MET A 143 11.77 -1.50 -2.29
CA MET A 143 11.00 -1.92 -3.45
C MET A 143 10.51 -3.36 -3.29
N PRO A 144 9.30 -3.68 -3.78
CA PRO A 144 8.84 -5.05 -3.82
C PRO A 144 9.67 -5.84 -4.84
N VAL A 145 9.96 -7.09 -4.50
CA VAL A 145 10.50 -8.05 -5.46
C VAL A 145 9.38 -8.48 -6.40
N THR A 146 9.63 -8.39 -7.70
CA THR A 146 8.61 -8.61 -8.73
C THR A 146 8.88 -9.85 -9.57
N THR A 147 7.83 -10.54 -9.97
CA THR A 147 7.90 -11.57 -11.02
C THR A 147 7.38 -10.99 -12.31
N CYS A 148 8.13 -11.11 -13.39
CA CYS A 148 7.72 -10.61 -14.70
C CYS A 148 7.53 -11.77 -15.67
N TYR A 149 6.50 -11.68 -16.50
CA TYR A 149 6.24 -12.60 -17.60
C TYR A 149 6.00 -11.79 -18.87
N ASP A 150 6.49 -12.32 -19.98
CA ASP A 150 6.29 -11.69 -21.29
C ASP A 150 4.96 -12.18 -21.87
N THR A 151 4.15 -11.26 -22.37
CA THR A 151 2.88 -11.56 -23.03
C THR A 151 3.09 -11.92 -24.50
N GLU A 152 2.07 -12.46 -25.16
CA GLU A 152 2.09 -12.76 -26.60
C GLU A 152 2.35 -11.50 -27.46
N GLU A 153 2.04 -10.31 -26.92
CA GLU A 153 2.27 -9.01 -27.57
C GLU A 153 3.67 -8.44 -27.30
N ASN A 154 4.57 -9.22 -26.69
CA ASN A 154 5.94 -8.82 -26.31
C ASN A 154 5.96 -7.65 -25.31
N GLU A 155 4.86 -7.43 -24.59
CA GLU A 155 4.79 -6.55 -23.43
C GLU A 155 5.16 -7.33 -22.18
N GLN A 156 5.98 -6.73 -21.32
CA GLN A 156 6.41 -7.36 -20.08
C GLN A 156 5.49 -6.94 -18.95
N PHE A 157 4.78 -7.90 -18.36
CA PHE A 157 3.90 -7.67 -17.23
C PHE A 157 4.56 -8.16 -15.94
N CYS A 158 4.72 -7.26 -14.98
CA CYS A 158 5.33 -7.56 -13.68
C CYS A 158 4.31 -7.48 -12.54
N THR A 159 4.20 -8.56 -11.76
CA THR A 159 3.43 -8.57 -10.50
C THR A 159 4.36 -8.43 -9.30
N THR A 160 3.85 -7.82 -8.23
CA THR A 160 4.54 -7.80 -6.94
C THR A 160 4.36 -9.13 -6.22
N GLY A 161 5.47 -9.77 -5.87
CA GLY A 161 5.47 -11.08 -5.23
C GLY A 161 5.51 -12.25 -6.20
N PHE A 162 5.48 -13.46 -5.64
CA PHE A 162 5.58 -14.71 -6.38
C PHE A 162 4.99 -15.87 -5.57
N PRO A 163 4.40 -16.89 -6.21
CA PRO A 163 3.78 -18.00 -5.49
C PRO A 163 4.80 -18.84 -4.72
N MET A 164 4.44 -19.35 -3.53
CA MET A 164 5.31 -20.23 -2.72
C MET A 164 5.59 -21.60 -3.36
N GLY A 165 4.80 -21.95 -4.38
CA GLY A 165 4.90 -23.20 -5.12
C GLY A 165 3.95 -23.20 -6.29
N CYS A 166 3.85 -24.34 -6.95
CA CYS A 166 2.91 -24.57 -8.02
C CYS A 166 2.24 -25.93 -7.83
N TYR A 167 1.08 -26.14 -8.43
CA TYR A 167 0.34 -27.39 -8.29
C TYR A 167 -0.27 -27.81 -9.61
N SER A 168 -0.48 -29.11 -9.73
CA SER A 168 -1.32 -29.70 -10.77
C SER A 168 -2.50 -30.35 -10.06
N LYS A 169 -3.73 -29.96 -10.38
CA LYS A 169 -4.95 -30.52 -9.80
C LYS A 169 -6.03 -30.65 -10.86
N ASN A 170 -6.62 -31.83 -11.01
CA ASN A 170 -7.74 -32.08 -11.93
C ASN A 170 -7.44 -31.65 -13.39
N GLY A 171 -6.22 -31.88 -13.85
CA GLY A 171 -5.77 -31.50 -15.21
C GLY A 171 -5.49 -30.01 -15.41
N ARG A 172 -5.68 -29.14 -14.40
CA ARG A 172 -5.20 -27.74 -14.42
C ARG A 172 -3.84 -27.66 -13.74
N GLN A 173 -2.90 -27.00 -14.39
CA GLN A 173 -1.53 -26.82 -13.91
C GLN A 173 -1.19 -25.33 -13.79
N THR A 174 -0.61 -24.93 -12.66
CA THR A 174 -0.10 -23.55 -12.43
C THR A 174 1.42 -23.44 -12.62
N CYS A 175 2.11 -24.57 -12.75
CA CYS A 175 3.55 -24.62 -12.96
C CYS A 175 3.96 -24.19 -14.37
N ALA A 176 5.09 -23.49 -14.51
CA ALA A 176 5.60 -22.97 -15.79
C ALA A 176 6.04 -24.06 -16.80
N LYS A 177 6.46 -25.24 -16.33
CA LYS A 177 6.84 -26.38 -17.18
C LYS A 177 5.94 -27.58 -16.86
N PRO A 178 5.62 -28.42 -17.85
CA PRO A 178 4.81 -29.63 -17.63
C PRO A 178 5.42 -30.48 -16.51
N VAL A 179 4.57 -30.92 -15.58
CA VAL A 179 5.02 -31.66 -14.39
C VAL A 179 4.94 -33.17 -14.60
N SER A 180 5.89 -33.90 -14.00
CA SER A 180 5.98 -35.37 -14.14
C SER A 180 4.89 -36.12 -13.38
N LYS A 181 4.37 -35.59 -12.25
CA LYS A 181 3.28 -36.19 -11.47
C LYS A 181 2.02 -35.32 -11.51
N MET A 182 0.90 -35.92 -11.90
CA MET A 182 -0.43 -35.32 -11.81
C MET A 182 -0.92 -35.35 -10.35
N ASP A 183 -1.80 -34.41 -9.98
CA ASP A 183 -2.37 -34.27 -8.64
C ASP A 183 -1.33 -34.15 -7.50
N ALA A 184 -0.29 -33.34 -7.75
CA ALA A 184 0.79 -33.06 -6.81
C ALA A 184 1.03 -31.56 -6.62
N SER A 185 1.54 -31.21 -5.44
CA SER A 185 2.01 -29.86 -5.10
C SER A 185 3.53 -29.82 -5.14
N TYR A 186 4.08 -28.76 -5.72
CA TYR A 186 5.52 -28.56 -5.89
C TYR A 186 5.91 -27.26 -5.20
N ILE A 187 6.92 -27.32 -4.34
CA ILE A 187 7.38 -26.14 -3.60
C ILE A 187 8.45 -25.40 -4.40
N HIS A 188 8.42 -24.07 -4.38
CA HIS A 188 9.52 -23.26 -4.89
C HIS A 188 10.62 -23.17 -3.83
N ASN A 189 11.63 -24.01 -3.98
CA ASN A 189 12.77 -24.11 -3.07
C ASN A 189 14.04 -23.46 -3.63
N HIS A 190 14.02 -23.00 -4.89
CA HIS A 190 15.09 -22.21 -5.48
C HIS A 190 14.54 -20.88 -5.99
N VAL A 191 15.27 -19.79 -5.75
CA VAL A 191 14.93 -18.47 -6.27
C VAL A 191 16.12 -17.87 -7.01
N ASP A 192 15.90 -17.45 -8.25
CA ASP A 192 16.88 -16.65 -8.99
C ASP A 192 16.50 -15.18 -8.87
N LEU A 193 17.36 -14.41 -8.21
CA LEU A 193 17.23 -12.97 -8.03
C LEU A 193 18.07 -12.25 -9.08
N THR A 194 17.43 -11.41 -9.87
CA THR A 194 18.08 -10.52 -10.82
C THR A 194 17.95 -9.09 -10.30
N ILE A 195 19.06 -8.54 -9.80
CA ILE A 195 19.11 -7.19 -9.25
C ILE A 195 19.70 -6.28 -10.32
N THR A 196 18.90 -5.35 -10.82
CA THR A 196 19.38 -4.35 -11.77
C THR A 196 19.75 -3.08 -11.02
N TYR A 197 20.91 -2.50 -11.34
CA TYR A 197 21.40 -1.28 -10.70
C TYR A 197 21.87 -0.24 -11.73
N HIS A 198 21.84 1.02 -11.31
CA HIS A 198 22.38 2.15 -12.04
C HIS A 198 23.71 2.53 -11.40
N SER A 199 24.83 2.45 -12.14
CA SER A 199 26.16 2.72 -11.58
C SER A 199 26.38 4.19 -11.24
N GLY A 200 25.71 5.09 -11.95
CA GLY A 200 25.84 6.54 -11.70
C GLY A 200 27.15 7.13 -12.22
N ALA A 201 27.99 6.35 -12.91
CA ALA A 201 29.30 6.79 -13.40
C ALA A 201 29.24 8.03 -14.33
N LYS A 202 28.08 8.28 -14.97
CA LYS A 202 27.83 9.44 -15.85
C LYS A 202 26.99 10.55 -15.19
N GLU A 203 26.59 10.39 -13.93
CA GLU A 203 25.72 11.33 -13.22
C GLU A 203 26.49 12.01 -12.07
N GLU A 204 26.10 13.24 -11.74
CA GLU A 204 26.80 14.05 -10.73
C GLU A 204 26.89 13.37 -9.36
N TRP A 205 25.85 12.63 -8.96
CA TRP A 205 25.81 11.91 -7.68
C TRP A 205 26.64 10.62 -7.65
N GLY A 206 27.01 10.06 -8.81
CA GLY A 206 27.84 8.86 -8.90
C GLY A 206 29.33 9.16 -9.10
N SER A 207 29.69 10.44 -9.23
CA SER A 207 31.09 10.90 -9.33
C SER A 207 31.97 10.45 -8.15
N GLN A 208 31.37 10.21 -6.98
CA GLN A 208 32.05 9.77 -5.76
C GLN A 208 32.33 8.25 -5.72
N PHE A 209 31.61 7.44 -6.50
CA PHE A 209 31.68 5.97 -6.46
C PHE A 209 32.15 5.32 -7.78
N GLN A 210 32.33 6.11 -8.84
CA GLN A 210 32.79 5.66 -10.17
C GLN A 210 32.02 4.40 -10.67
N GLN A 211 32.73 3.29 -10.95
CA GLN A 211 32.13 2.01 -11.36
C GLN A 211 31.93 1.02 -10.20
N ASN A 212 32.38 1.35 -8.99
CA ASN A 212 32.36 0.43 -7.84
C ASN A 212 31.12 0.58 -6.96
N GLY A 213 30.21 1.48 -7.32
CA GLY A 213 28.95 1.68 -6.63
C GLY A 213 27.79 1.91 -7.57
N GLY A 214 26.60 1.96 -6.98
CA GLY A 214 25.37 2.23 -7.72
C GLY A 214 24.14 2.24 -6.84
N ARG A 215 22.99 2.48 -7.47
CA ARG A 215 21.68 2.43 -6.82
C ARG A 215 20.83 1.35 -7.45
N ILE A 216 20.10 0.59 -6.64
CA ILE A 216 19.22 -0.47 -7.11
C ILE A 216 17.99 0.15 -7.78
N ILE A 217 17.67 -0.32 -8.99
CA ILE A 217 16.55 0.16 -9.80
C ILE A 217 15.46 -0.89 -10.01
N SER A 218 15.76 -2.18 -9.98
CA SER A 218 14.74 -3.24 -10.05
C SER A 218 15.25 -4.53 -9.42
N VAL A 219 14.33 -5.29 -8.85
CA VAL A 219 14.63 -6.61 -8.29
C VAL A 219 13.58 -7.60 -8.81
N LYS A 220 14.02 -8.46 -9.72
CA LYS A 220 13.18 -9.49 -10.33
C LYS A 220 13.48 -10.85 -9.72
N VAL A 221 12.45 -11.67 -9.53
CA VAL A 221 12.60 -13.05 -9.06
C VAL A 221 12.02 -14.03 -10.06
N ILE A 222 12.74 -15.12 -10.27
CA ILE A 222 12.24 -16.30 -10.99
C ILE A 222 12.23 -17.45 -9.99
N PRO A 223 11.05 -17.87 -9.50
CA PRO A 223 10.95 -19.02 -8.62
C PRO A 223 11.10 -20.33 -9.40
N ARG A 224 11.83 -21.29 -8.83
CA ARG A 224 11.99 -22.64 -9.39
C ARG A 224 11.75 -23.71 -8.33
N SER A 225 11.20 -24.83 -8.77
CA SER A 225 11.14 -26.06 -8.00
C SER A 225 12.24 -26.99 -8.53
N ILE A 226 13.17 -27.39 -7.66
CA ILE A 226 14.33 -28.22 -8.03
C ILE A 226 14.42 -29.39 -7.05
N ASP A 227 14.36 -30.61 -7.56
CA ASP A 227 14.73 -31.80 -6.79
C ASP A 227 16.26 -31.98 -6.80
N TYR A 228 16.88 -31.78 -5.64
CA TYR A 228 18.32 -31.85 -5.47
C TYR A 228 18.85 -33.26 -5.20
N LYS A 229 17.98 -34.27 -5.02
CA LYS A 229 18.37 -35.65 -4.67
C LYS A 229 19.41 -35.73 -3.53
N GLY A 230 19.32 -34.82 -2.56
CA GLY A 230 20.22 -34.73 -1.39
C GLY A 230 21.53 -33.97 -1.60
N GLN A 231 21.89 -33.57 -2.81
CA GLN A 231 23.07 -32.74 -3.09
C GLN A 231 22.69 -31.31 -3.47
N PRO A 232 23.02 -30.29 -2.65
CA PRO A 232 22.70 -28.91 -2.99
C PRO A 232 23.36 -28.55 -4.32
N CYS A 233 22.60 -27.88 -5.19
CA CYS A 233 23.07 -27.34 -6.47
C CYS A 233 23.31 -28.33 -7.60
N MET A 234 23.02 -29.62 -7.39
CA MET A 234 22.87 -30.57 -8.48
C MET A 234 21.49 -30.37 -9.11
N GLN A 235 21.41 -29.56 -10.16
CA GLN A 235 20.14 -29.34 -10.86
C GLN A 235 19.70 -30.62 -11.57
N THR A 236 18.65 -31.25 -11.06
CA THR A 236 17.87 -32.17 -11.87
C THR A 236 16.81 -31.37 -12.62
N GLY A 237 16.40 -31.83 -13.80
CA GLY A 237 15.32 -31.20 -14.56
C GLY A 237 13.93 -31.40 -13.92
N ASP A 238 13.86 -32.13 -12.81
CA ASP A 238 12.64 -32.55 -12.16
C ASP A 238 12.22 -31.60 -11.03
N TYR A 239 10.91 -31.41 -10.88
CA TYR A 239 10.33 -30.60 -9.82
C TYR A 239 10.19 -31.38 -8.53
N LEU A 240 10.47 -30.74 -7.40
CA LEU A 240 10.34 -31.35 -6.09
C LEU A 240 8.87 -31.48 -5.69
N SER A 241 8.29 -32.67 -5.88
CA SER A 241 6.92 -32.97 -5.48
C SER A 241 6.81 -33.20 -3.98
N LEU A 242 5.93 -32.47 -3.29
CA LEU A 242 5.57 -32.75 -1.91
C LEU A 242 4.75 -34.06 -1.82
N PRO A 243 4.90 -34.82 -0.73
CA PRO A 243 4.16 -36.07 -0.53
C PRO A 243 2.65 -35.81 -0.42
N THR A 244 1.84 -36.45 -1.26
CA THR A 244 0.37 -36.24 -1.29
C THR A 244 -0.32 -36.73 -0.02
N LYS A 245 0.26 -37.73 0.66
CA LYS A 245 -0.19 -38.28 1.95
C LYS A 245 0.86 -38.03 3.03
N ASN A 246 0.54 -38.37 4.28
CA ASN A 246 1.53 -38.34 5.35
C ASN A 246 2.68 -39.32 5.04
N LEU A 247 3.87 -39.03 5.56
CA LEU A 247 5.05 -39.86 5.34
C LEU A 247 4.86 -41.26 5.93
N GLU A 248 5.21 -42.31 5.18
CA GLU A 248 5.12 -43.68 5.68
C GLU A 248 6.18 -43.95 6.77
N LYS A 249 5.93 -44.92 7.65
CA LYS A 249 6.79 -45.19 8.82
C LYS A 249 8.25 -45.41 8.39
N GLY A 250 9.15 -44.62 8.96
CA GLY A 250 10.59 -44.68 8.67
C GLY A 250 11.06 -43.87 7.46
N GLN A 251 10.16 -43.22 6.71
CA GLN A 251 10.54 -42.30 5.64
C GLN A 251 10.96 -40.94 6.19
N THR A 252 11.95 -40.35 5.52
CA THR A 252 12.39 -38.97 5.74
C THR A 252 12.23 -38.19 4.44
N PHE A 253 11.86 -36.93 4.54
CA PHE A 253 11.72 -36.02 3.40
C PHE A 253 12.53 -34.77 3.66
N GLU A 254 13.31 -34.33 2.67
CA GLU A 254 14.18 -33.16 2.79
C GLU A 254 13.80 -32.10 1.77
N ILE A 255 13.71 -30.84 2.21
CA ILE A 255 13.59 -29.67 1.36
C ILE A 255 14.88 -28.85 1.52
N ILE A 256 15.63 -28.73 0.43
CA ILE A 256 16.84 -27.90 0.37
C ILE A 256 16.46 -26.56 -0.27
N TYR A 257 16.59 -25.48 0.49
CA TYR A 257 16.38 -24.11 0.01
C TYR A 257 17.69 -23.50 -0.47
N THR A 258 17.65 -22.89 -1.66
CA THR A 258 18.83 -22.34 -2.35
C THR A 258 18.45 -21.06 -3.09
N TYR A 259 19.43 -20.26 -3.44
CA TYR A 259 19.21 -19.04 -4.22
C TYR A 259 20.38 -18.73 -5.14
N SER A 260 20.10 -17.96 -6.19
CA SER A 260 21.12 -17.37 -7.05
C SER A 260 20.87 -15.87 -7.12
N VAL A 261 21.94 -15.09 -7.22
CA VAL A 261 21.87 -13.63 -7.38
C VAL A 261 22.71 -13.23 -8.59
N THR A 262 22.10 -12.47 -9.50
CA THR A 262 22.78 -11.89 -10.66
C THR A 262 22.57 -10.39 -10.64
N PHE A 263 23.66 -9.64 -10.74
CA PHE A 263 23.65 -8.19 -10.88
C PHE A 263 23.74 -7.79 -12.36
N ILE A 264 22.85 -6.90 -12.79
CA ILE A 264 22.83 -6.35 -14.15
C ILE A 264 22.95 -4.83 -14.07
N GLU A 265 23.93 -4.27 -14.77
CA GLU A 265 24.06 -2.82 -14.88
C GLU A 265 23.12 -2.29 -15.97
N ASN A 266 22.30 -1.28 -15.65
CA ASN A 266 21.48 -0.59 -16.63
C ASN A 266 21.38 0.92 -16.31
N ASN A 267 22.15 1.71 -17.06
CA ASN A 267 22.19 3.17 -16.90
C ASN A 267 21.15 3.92 -17.75
N LYS A 268 20.21 3.23 -18.39
CA LYS A 268 19.14 3.89 -19.17
C LYS A 268 17.99 4.35 -18.27
N VAL A 269 17.74 3.65 -17.17
CA VAL A 269 16.64 3.93 -16.24
C VAL A 269 17.16 4.79 -15.10
N LYS A 270 16.63 6.00 -14.95
CA LYS A 270 16.97 6.86 -13.80
C LYS A 270 16.46 6.24 -12.51
N TRP A 271 17.18 6.45 -11.41
CA TRP A 271 16.73 5.97 -10.11
C TRP A 271 15.35 6.53 -9.69
N SER A 272 15.03 7.76 -10.10
CA SER A 272 13.74 8.39 -9.82
C SER A 272 12.54 7.70 -10.50
N SER A 273 12.75 7.08 -11.66
CA SER A 273 11.73 6.36 -12.45
C SER A 273 11.71 4.86 -12.15
N ARG A 274 12.35 4.42 -11.06
CA ARG A 274 12.51 2.99 -10.76
C ARG A 274 11.20 2.25 -10.44
N TRP A 275 10.13 2.99 -10.14
CA TRP A 275 8.79 2.42 -9.88
C TRP A 275 7.96 2.26 -11.14
N ASP A 276 8.34 2.89 -12.25
CA ASP A 276 7.51 3.00 -13.45
C ASP A 276 7.18 1.62 -14.03
N TYR A 277 8.15 0.69 -14.08
CA TYR A 277 7.91 -0.66 -14.61
C TYR A 277 6.85 -1.44 -13.82
N ILE A 278 6.70 -1.17 -12.52
CA ILE A 278 5.68 -1.80 -11.66
C ILE A 278 4.34 -1.12 -11.91
N LEU A 279 4.32 0.22 -11.95
CA LEU A 279 3.11 1.02 -12.11
C LEU A 279 2.49 0.87 -13.50
N GLU A 280 3.30 0.73 -14.54
CA GLU A 280 2.87 0.42 -15.92
C GLU A 280 2.35 -1.02 -16.02
N SER A 281 2.96 -1.96 -15.28
CA SER A 281 2.50 -3.34 -15.22
C SER A 281 1.27 -3.54 -14.33
N MET A 282 0.89 -2.58 -13.49
CA MET A 282 -0.42 -2.66 -12.86
C MET A 282 -1.42 -2.59 -13.99
N GLN A 283 -2.28 -3.61 -14.13
CA GLN A 283 -3.40 -3.57 -15.08
C GLN A 283 -3.98 -2.18 -14.95
N HIS A 284 -3.82 -1.36 -15.99
CA HIS A 284 -4.60 -0.17 -16.12
C HIS A 284 -6.01 -0.75 -16.14
N THR A 285 -6.69 -0.77 -15.00
CA THR A 285 -8.11 -0.58 -14.99
C THR A 285 -8.20 0.72 -15.75
N ASN A 286 -8.38 0.63 -17.07
CA ASN A 286 -8.63 1.76 -17.94
C ASN A 286 -9.57 2.56 -17.08
N ILE A 287 -9.09 3.72 -16.58
CA ILE A 287 -9.90 4.61 -15.76
C ILE A 287 -11.22 4.55 -16.48
N GLN A 288 -12.29 4.12 -15.81
CA GLN A 288 -13.56 3.90 -16.47
C GLN A 288 -14.02 5.29 -16.87
N TRP A 289 -13.41 5.86 -17.89
CA TRP A 289 -13.63 7.17 -18.45
C TRP A 289 -15.04 7.18 -18.97
N PHE A 290 -15.55 6.00 -19.36
CA PHE A 290 -16.95 5.73 -19.53
C PHE A 290 -17.78 6.00 -18.26
N SER A 291 -17.43 5.47 -17.09
CA SER A 291 -18.12 5.77 -15.82
C SER A 291 -17.96 7.23 -15.38
N ILE A 292 -16.79 7.85 -15.56
CA ILE A 292 -16.57 9.27 -15.26
C ILE A 292 -17.42 10.14 -16.18
N LEU A 293 -17.36 9.91 -17.48
CA LEU A 293 -18.16 10.63 -18.47
C LEU A 293 -19.65 10.41 -18.24
N ASN A 294 -20.07 9.16 -17.98
CA ASN A 294 -21.45 8.84 -17.65
C ASN A 294 -21.91 9.60 -16.39
N SER A 295 -21.10 9.60 -15.33
CA SER A 295 -21.41 10.36 -14.11
C SER A 295 -21.46 11.87 -14.36
N ALA A 296 -20.56 12.41 -15.18
CA ALA A 296 -20.53 13.82 -15.55
C ALA A 296 -21.76 14.22 -16.38
N VAL A 297 -22.16 13.40 -17.34
CA VAL A 297 -23.38 13.61 -18.15
C VAL A 297 -24.62 13.57 -17.27
N ILE A 298 -24.73 12.60 -16.35
CA ILE A 298 -25.84 12.52 -15.39
C ILE A 298 -25.90 13.78 -14.53
N VAL A 299 -24.77 14.25 -13.99
CA VAL A 299 -24.70 15.46 -13.16
C VAL A 299 -25.08 16.71 -13.97
N LEU A 300 -24.57 16.86 -15.20
CA LEU A 300 -24.92 17.98 -16.08
C LEU A 300 -26.41 17.98 -16.46
N PHE A 301 -26.98 16.81 -16.76
CA PHE A 301 -28.39 16.70 -17.12
C PHE A 301 -29.30 16.97 -15.91
N LEU A 302 -29.01 16.38 -14.75
CA LEU A 302 -29.77 16.62 -13.52
C LEU A 302 -29.67 18.09 -13.08
N SER A 303 -28.48 18.67 -13.10
CA SER A 303 -28.30 20.10 -12.78
C SER A 303 -29.02 21.00 -13.79
N GLY A 304 -28.98 20.69 -15.09
CA GLY A 304 -29.74 21.39 -16.12
C GLY A 304 -31.26 21.27 -15.96
N MET A 305 -31.77 20.09 -15.61
CA MET A 305 -33.20 19.87 -15.33
C MET A 305 -33.64 20.67 -14.11
N VAL A 306 -32.88 20.62 -13.01
CA VAL A 306 -33.14 21.42 -11.80
C VAL A 306 -33.09 22.92 -12.13
N ALA A 307 -32.09 23.36 -12.91
CA ALA A 307 -31.97 24.76 -13.33
C ALA A 307 -33.15 25.19 -14.22
N MET A 308 -33.62 24.36 -15.16
CA MET A 308 -34.80 24.67 -15.98
C MET A 308 -36.06 24.77 -15.13
N ILE A 309 -36.27 23.83 -14.19
CA ILE A 309 -37.40 23.88 -13.25
C ILE A 309 -37.34 25.16 -12.43
N LEU A 310 -36.16 25.51 -11.90
CA LEU A 310 -35.95 26.72 -11.10
C LEU A 310 -36.18 27.99 -11.94
N LEU A 311 -35.63 28.08 -13.15
CA LEU A 311 -35.82 29.22 -14.04
C LEU A 311 -37.28 29.39 -14.47
N ARG A 312 -37.97 28.28 -14.77
CA ARG A 312 -39.39 28.29 -15.16
C ARG A 312 -40.29 28.70 -14.00
N THR A 313 -40.03 28.19 -12.80
CA THR A 313 -40.77 28.58 -11.59
C THR A 313 -40.50 30.05 -11.25
N LEU A 314 -39.25 30.49 -11.30
CA LEU A 314 -38.87 31.89 -11.05
C LEU A 314 -39.47 32.86 -12.07
N HIS A 315 -39.45 32.54 -13.37
CA HIS A 315 -40.11 33.38 -14.40
C HIS A 315 -41.62 33.46 -14.19
N LYS A 316 -42.27 32.33 -13.90
CA LYS A 316 -43.71 32.28 -13.64
C LYS A 316 -44.07 33.09 -12.38
N ASP A 317 -43.25 33.01 -11.34
CA ASP A 317 -43.46 33.76 -10.11
C ASP A 317 -43.25 35.27 -10.34
N ILE A 318 -42.18 35.69 -11.01
CA ILE A 318 -41.94 37.12 -11.35
C ILE A 318 -43.08 37.69 -12.21
N ALA A 319 -43.52 36.97 -13.25
CA ALA A 319 -44.61 37.41 -14.11
C ALA A 319 -45.93 37.58 -13.33
N ARG A 320 -46.20 36.69 -12.36
CA ARG A 320 -47.34 36.81 -11.46
C ARG A 320 -47.21 38.02 -10.53
N TYR A 321 -46.03 38.27 -9.96
CA TYR A 321 -45.80 39.44 -9.11
C TYR A 321 -46.01 40.76 -9.87
N ASN A 322 -45.50 40.89 -11.09
CA ASN A 322 -45.67 42.10 -11.91
C ASN A 322 -47.14 42.38 -12.31
N GLN A 323 -48.01 41.37 -12.27
CA GLN A 323 -49.45 41.53 -12.56
C GLN A 323 -50.24 42.01 -11.33
N ILE A 324 -49.76 41.75 -10.12
CA ILE A 324 -50.46 42.03 -8.86
C ILE A 324 -50.20 43.48 -8.36
N ASP A 325 -49.14 44.15 -8.83
CA ASP A 325 -48.82 45.56 -8.49
C ASP A 325 -49.84 46.60 -9.03
N ASN A 326 -50.86 46.15 -9.78
CA ASN A 326 -51.93 46.99 -10.33
C ASN A 326 -53.27 46.89 -9.57
N GLY A 327 -53.34 46.17 -8.44
CA GLY A 327 -54.55 46.04 -7.63
C GLY A 327 -54.26 46.21 -6.14
N GLU A 328 -54.93 47.16 -5.50
CA GLU A 328 -54.92 47.38 -4.05
C GLU A 328 -55.53 46.17 -3.33
N ASP A 329 -54.77 45.11 -3.08
CA ASP A 329 -55.16 44.03 -2.18
C ASP A 329 -53.97 43.56 -1.34
N ALA A 330 -54.23 43.33 -0.07
CA ALA A 330 -53.25 43.05 0.97
C ALA A 330 -52.30 41.89 0.60
N GLN A 331 -51.01 42.16 0.78
CA GLN A 331 -49.89 41.31 0.44
C GLN A 331 -49.84 40.05 1.33
N GLU A 332 -50.61 39.01 1.00
CA GLU A 332 -50.39 37.66 1.55
C GLU A 332 -49.12 37.07 0.91
N GLU A 333 -48.04 36.98 1.69
CA GLU A 333 -46.80 36.35 1.26
C GLU A 333 -47.05 34.87 0.93
N PHE A 334 -47.10 34.48 -0.35
CA PHE A 334 -47.31 33.07 -0.74
C PHE A 334 -46.03 32.34 -1.13
N GLY A 335 -45.98 31.03 -0.83
CA GLY A 335 -45.02 30.07 -1.38
C GLY A 335 -43.62 30.14 -0.75
N TRP A 336 -42.60 30.51 -1.54
CA TRP A 336 -41.20 30.48 -1.12
C TRP A 336 -40.83 31.52 -0.05
N LYS A 337 -41.58 32.63 0.02
CA LYS A 337 -41.42 33.64 1.09
C LYS A 337 -41.83 33.10 2.46
N LEU A 338 -42.91 32.31 2.53
CA LEU A 338 -43.27 31.57 3.76
C LEU A 338 -42.21 30.53 4.13
N VAL A 339 -41.60 29.90 3.12
CA VAL A 339 -40.53 28.91 3.31
C VAL A 339 -39.24 29.54 3.83
N HIS A 340 -38.98 30.83 3.58
CA HIS A 340 -37.83 31.53 4.18
C HIS A 340 -37.86 31.42 5.72
N GLY A 341 -39.03 31.42 6.35
CA GLY A 341 -39.18 31.17 7.80
C GLY A 341 -39.00 29.71 8.21
N ASP A 342 -39.39 28.76 7.35
CA ASP A 342 -39.31 27.32 7.64
C ASP A 342 -37.94 26.70 7.37
N VAL A 343 -37.12 27.28 6.47
CA VAL A 343 -35.73 26.83 6.20
C VAL A 343 -34.83 27.03 7.43
N PHE A 344 -35.11 28.04 8.25
CA PHE A 344 -34.38 28.28 9.50
C PHE A 344 -34.95 27.51 10.69
N ARG A 345 -36.00 26.68 10.49
CA ARG A 345 -36.53 25.88 11.59
C ARG A 345 -35.48 24.85 12.02
N PRO A 346 -35.15 24.79 13.31
CA PRO A 346 -34.17 23.83 13.79
C PRO A 346 -34.68 22.39 13.53
N PRO A 347 -33.84 21.52 12.95
CA PRO A 347 -34.23 20.15 12.66
C PRO A 347 -34.43 19.36 13.96
N ARG A 348 -35.37 18.40 13.94
CA ARG A 348 -35.69 17.53 15.10
C ARG A 348 -34.47 16.86 15.74
N LYS A 349 -33.44 16.55 14.94
CA LYS A 349 -32.17 15.95 15.37
C LYS A 349 -30.96 16.85 15.07
N GLY A 350 -31.05 18.14 15.39
CA GLY A 350 -30.00 19.13 15.10
C GLY A 350 -28.62 18.81 15.69
N MET A 351 -28.55 18.18 16.86
CA MET A 351 -27.28 17.73 17.44
C MET A 351 -26.56 16.71 16.54
N LEU A 352 -27.24 15.64 16.15
CA LEU A 352 -26.66 14.59 15.31
C LEU A 352 -26.24 15.13 13.94
N LEU A 353 -27.09 15.97 13.33
CA LEU A 353 -26.78 16.59 12.03
C LEU A 353 -25.54 17.48 12.13
N SER A 354 -25.44 18.30 13.17
CA SER A 354 -24.28 19.18 13.36
C SER A 354 -22.98 18.40 13.60
N VAL A 355 -23.07 17.25 14.26
CA VAL A 355 -21.93 16.34 14.48
C VAL A 355 -21.48 15.71 13.17
N LEU A 356 -22.41 15.11 12.42
CA LEU A 356 -22.10 14.49 11.12
C LEU A 356 -21.52 15.49 10.12
N LEU A 357 -22.03 16.73 10.11
CA LEU A 357 -21.51 17.78 9.25
C LEU A 357 -20.08 18.20 9.65
N GLY A 358 -19.81 18.32 10.96
CA GLY A 358 -18.45 18.57 11.46
C GLY A 358 -17.48 17.47 11.04
N SER A 359 -17.87 16.21 11.23
CA SER A 359 -17.07 15.04 10.82
C SER A 359 -16.87 14.97 9.30
N GLY A 360 -17.89 15.32 8.51
CA GLY A 360 -17.78 15.42 7.06
C GLY A 360 -16.75 16.47 6.63
N VAL A 361 -16.75 17.65 7.27
CA VAL A 361 -15.74 18.70 7.03
C VAL A 361 -14.34 18.22 7.41
N GLN A 362 -14.19 17.49 8.51
CA GLN A 362 -12.90 16.91 8.91
C GLN A 362 -12.32 15.97 7.85
N VAL A 363 -13.12 15.01 7.39
CA VAL A 363 -12.71 14.04 6.36
C VAL A 363 -12.43 14.75 5.04
N PHE A 364 -13.25 15.72 4.66
CA PHE A 364 -13.07 16.51 3.45
C PHE A 364 -11.74 17.30 3.48
N CYS A 365 -11.49 18.05 4.54
CA CYS A 365 -10.24 18.81 4.70
C CYS A 365 -9.02 17.87 4.75
N MET A 366 -9.10 16.75 5.49
CA MET A 366 -8.04 15.74 5.55
C MET A 366 -7.72 15.20 4.15
N THR A 367 -8.74 14.83 3.39
CA THR A 367 -8.59 14.28 2.04
C THR A 367 -7.96 15.32 1.11
N LEU A 368 -8.45 16.56 1.15
CA LEU A 368 -7.96 17.64 0.31
C LEU A 368 -6.49 17.97 0.59
N VAL A 369 -6.11 18.08 1.87
CA VAL A 369 -4.72 18.37 2.26
C VAL A 369 -3.79 17.21 1.93
N THR A 370 -4.23 15.97 2.18
CA THR A 370 -3.45 14.76 1.84
C THR A 370 -3.24 14.66 0.33
N LEU A 371 -4.28 14.92 -0.46
CA LEU A 371 -4.19 14.94 -1.92
C LEU A 371 -3.26 16.04 -2.43
N ALA A 372 -3.32 17.25 -1.85
CA ALA A 372 -2.41 18.33 -2.21
C ALA A 372 -0.94 17.93 -1.98
N PHE A 373 -0.61 17.32 -0.84
CA PHE A 373 0.75 16.82 -0.58
C PHE A 373 1.16 15.66 -1.51
N ALA A 374 0.21 14.80 -1.90
CA ALA A 374 0.46 13.75 -2.88
C ALA A 374 0.74 14.33 -4.27
N CYS A 375 -0.07 15.29 -4.74
CA CYS A 375 0.09 15.94 -6.05
C CYS A 375 1.36 16.78 -6.15
N LEU A 376 1.82 17.38 -5.04
CA LEU A 376 3.11 18.07 -4.97
C LEU A 376 4.31 17.11 -4.93
N GLY A 377 4.08 15.80 -4.86
CA GLY A 377 5.12 14.77 -4.85
C GLY A 377 5.78 14.53 -3.49
N PHE A 378 5.28 15.12 -2.40
CA PHE A 378 5.81 14.91 -1.04
C PHE A 378 5.38 13.57 -0.43
N LEU A 379 4.39 12.90 -1.01
CA LEU A 379 3.96 11.56 -0.61
C LEU A 379 4.19 10.61 -1.79
N SER A 380 5.44 10.22 -2.00
CA SER A 380 5.79 9.24 -3.02
C SER A 380 5.35 7.82 -2.62
N PRO A 381 4.83 7.00 -3.54
CA PRO A 381 4.61 5.57 -3.33
C PRO A 381 5.87 4.84 -2.86
N ALA A 382 7.05 5.40 -3.14
CA ALA A 382 8.32 4.89 -2.65
C ALA A 382 8.35 4.77 -1.13
N ASN A 383 7.67 5.64 -0.37
CA ASN A 383 7.69 5.62 1.09
C ASN A 383 6.47 4.85 1.66
N ARG A 384 6.69 3.55 1.91
CA ARG A 384 5.66 2.63 2.41
C ARG A 384 4.99 3.13 3.69
N GLY A 385 3.66 3.12 3.71
CA GLY A 385 2.85 3.57 4.85
C GLY A 385 2.88 5.07 5.15
N ALA A 386 3.66 5.89 4.44
CA ALA A 386 3.76 7.32 4.70
C ALA A 386 2.46 8.08 4.38
N LEU A 387 1.80 7.74 3.27
CA LEU A 387 0.52 8.33 2.89
C LEU A 387 -0.53 8.13 3.98
N MET A 388 -0.66 6.90 4.49
CA MET A 388 -1.61 6.57 5.55
C MET A 388 -1.25 7.19 6.89
N THR A 389 0.04 7.19 7.25
CA THR A 389 0.52 7.88 8.44
C THR A 389 0.17 9.37 8.37
N CYS A 390 0.42 10.01 7.22
CA CYS A 390 0.09 11.42 6.99
C CYS A 390 -1.42 11.66 7.09
N ALA A 391 -2.24 10.82 6.44
CA ALA A 391 -3.69 10.92 6.51
C ALA A 391 -4.22 10.81 7.95
N MET A 392 -3.71 9.86 8.74
CA MET A 392 -4.09 9.70 10.15
C MET A 392 -3.68 10.91 11.01
N VAL A 393 -2.45 11.40 10.84
CA VAL A 393 -1.96 12.59 11.56
C VAL A 393 -2.81 13.81 11.19
N LEU A 394 -3.07 14.03 9.90
CA LEU A 394 -3.92 15.11 9.41
C LEU A 394 -5.36 14.98 9.92
N TYR A 395 -5.90 13.76 9.99
CA TYR A 395 -7.23 13.52 10.53
C TYR A 395 -7.34 13.99 11.98
N VAL A 396 -6.34 13.66 12.81
CA VAL A 396 -6.30 14.11 14.22
C VAL A 396 -6.14 15.63 14.33
N LEU A 397 -5.23 16.23 13.55
CA LEU A 397 -4.99 17.68 13.58
C LEU A 397 -6.18 18.49 13.08
N LEU A 398 -6.92 17.98 12.10
CA LEU A 398 -8.10 18.63 11.51
C LEU A 398 -9.39 18.41 12.32
N GLY A 399 -9.30 17.89 13.54
CA GLY A 399 -10.41 17.87 14.50
C GLY A 399 -10.91 19.26 14.89
N SER A 400 -10.06 20.30 14.80
CA SER A 400 -10.45 21.68 15.12
C SER A 400 -11.50 22.25 14.16
N PRO A 401 -11.33 22.16 12.81
CA PRO A 401 -12.40 22.44 11.85
C PRO A 401 -13.70 21.69 12.12
N ALA A 402 -13.60 20.41 12.50
CA ALA A 402 -14.76 19.56 12.82
C ALA A 402 -15.58 20.14 13.98
N GLY A 403 -14.89 20.45 15.08
CA GLY A 403 -15.49 21.06 16.28
C GLY A 403 -16.06 22.45 16.00
N TYR A 404 -15.36 23.28 15.21
CA TYR A 404 -15.83 24.61 14.82
C TYR A 404 -17.14 24.56 14.03
N VAL A 405 -17.19 23.75 12.96
CA VAL A 405 -18.39 23.64 12.12
C VAL A 405 -19.54 23.00 12.89
N SER A 406 -19.26 21.95 13.67
CA SER A 406 -20.28 21.30 14.50
C SER A 406 -20.88 22.27 15.52
N ALA A 407 -20.04 22.97 16.28
CA ALA A 407 -20.52 23.92 17.28
C ALA A 407 -21.26 25.11 16.66
N ARG A 408 -20.79 25.60 15.49
CA ARG A 408 -21.44 26.72 14.81
C ARG A 408 -22.84 26.35 14.32
N ILE A 409 -22.97 25.20 13.68
CA ILE A 409 -24.24 24.71 13.14
C ILE A 409 -25.20 24.34 14.27
N TYR A 410 -24.71 23.71 15.34
CA TYR A 410 -25.51 23.41 16.53
C TYR A 410 -26.06 24.67 17.19
N LYS A 411 -25.23 25.73 17.29
CA LYS A 411 -25.64 27.03 17.81
C LYS A 411 -26.66 27.71 16.90
N SER A 412 -26.51 27.61 15.58
CA SER A 412 -27.50 28.14 14.62
C SER A 412 -28.86 27.47 14.74
N PHE A 413 -28.93 26.23 15.24
CA PHE A 413 -30.19 25.53 15.54
C PHE A 413 -30.75 25.84 16.94
N GLY A 414 -30.20 26.81 17.68
CA GLY A 414 -30.65 27.13 19.04
C GLY A 414 -30.26 26.09 20.09
N GLY A 415 -29.25 25.25 19.81
CA GLY A 415 -28.79 24.23 20.74
C GLY A 415 -28.02 24.80 21.94
N GLU A 416 -28.49 24.54 23.16
CA GLU A 416 -27.86 25.03 24.40
C GLU A 416 -26.81 24.06 24.98
N LYS A 417 -26.92 22.76 24.67
CA LYS A 417 -26.07 21.69 25.24
C LYS A 417 -24.72 21.57 24.53
N TRP A 418 -23.96 22.65 24.46
CA TRP A 418 -22.69 22.72 23.73
C TRP A 418 -21.65 21.70 24.22
N LYS A 419 -21.61 21.40 25.52
CA LYS A 419 -20.71 20.37 26.08
C LYS A 419 -21.01 18.99 25.51
N SER A 420 -22.29 18.64 25.41
CA SER A 420 -22.74 17.39 24.83
C SER A 420 -22.40 17.34 23.34
N ASN A 421 -22.54 18.46 22.62
CA ASN A 421 -22.18 18.52 21.21
C ASN A 421 -20.69 18.24 21.01
N VAL A 422 -19.81 18.92 21.75
CA VAL A 422 -18.35 18.72 21.65
C VAL A 422 -17.95 17.27 21.94
N LEU A 423 -18.50 16.68 23.00
CA LEU A 423 -18.25 15.27 23.33
C LEU A 423 -18.73 14.34 22.22
N LEU A 424 -19.94 14.56 21.70
CA LEU A 424 -20.50 13.73 20.62
C LEU A 424 -19.70 13.89 19.33
N THR A 425 -19.25 15.09 18.97
CA THR A 425 -18.37 15.34 17.81
C THR A 425 -17.07 14.55 17.92
N SER A 426 -16.50 14.48 19.13
CA SER A 426 -15.25 13.76 19.38
C SER A 426 -15.39 12.23 19.44
N MET A 427 -16.57 11.70 19.79
CA MET A 427 -16.75 10.26 20.06
C MET A 427 -17.51 9.52 18.96
N LEU A 428 -18.39 10.20 18.21
CA LEU A 428 -19.32 9.54 17.28
C LEU A 428 -18.62 9.06 16.00
N ALA A 429 -17.68 9.85 15.47
CA ALA A 429 -17.09 9.62 14.15
C ALA A 429 -15.62 9.16 14.19
N THR A 430 -15.04 9.03 15.38
CA THR A 430 -13.70 8.48 15.59
C THR A 430 -13.71 6.96 15.81
N GLY A 431 -14.84 6.30 15.54
CA GLY A 431 -15.08 4.87 15.75
C GLY A 431 -15.17 4.10 14.44
#